data_AF-A0A949X7Y0-F1
#
_entry.id   AF-A0A949X7Y0-F1
#
_cell.length_a   1.000
_cell.length_b   1.000
_cell.length_c   1.000
_cell.angle_alpha   90.00
_cell.angle_beta   90.00
_cell.angle_gamma   90.00
#
_symmetry.space_group_name_H-M   'P 1'
#
loop_
_entity.id
_entity.type
_entity.pdbx_description
1 polymer ?
#
loop_
_entity_poly.entity_id
_entity_poly.type
_entity_poly.pdbx_seq_one_letter_code
_entity_poly.pdbx_strand_id
1 'polypeptide(L)'
;MKKLLFVMGALFLVSACTERQQVIDQASEKRYQGKRDTQPWDNDPLAYAKAAPNSFAAPSWNKGDRASWETQIKARNERQNENKRIGD
;
A
#
# COMPACT_ATOMS: atom_id res chain seq x y z
N MET A 1 25.23 11.77 31.24
CA MET A 1 25.62 10.68 30.31
C MET A 1 24.52 9.64 30.14
N LYS A 2 24.04 8.96 31.19
CA LYS A 2 22.94 7.97 31.08
C LYS A 2 21.61 8.52 30.52
N LYS A 3 21.24 9.75 30.89
CA LYS A 3 20.05 10.43 30.31
C LYS A 3 20.22 10.76 28.83
N LEU A 4 21.45 11.05 28.38
CA LEU A 4 21.76 11.34 26.99
C LEU A 4 21.67 10.06 26.12
N LEU A 5 22.15 8.93 26.66
CA LEU A 5 22.00 7.61 26.03
C LEU A 5 20.54 7.19 25.87
N PHE A 6 19.68 7.48 26.85
CA PHE A 6 18.24 7.19 26.75
C PHE A 6 17.53 8.05 25.68
N VAL A 7 17.84 9.35 25.61
CA VAL A 7 17.25 10.25 24.59
C VAL A 7 17.70 9.85 23.19
N MET A 8 18.97 9.49 23.02
CA MET A 8 19.50 9.06 21.73
C MET A 8 18.90 7.71 21.30
N GLY A 9 18.72 6.77 22.23
CA GLY A 9 18.04 5.49 21.96
C GLY A 9 16.58 5.66 21.55
N ALA A 10 15.85 6.59 22.16
CA ALA A 10 14.45 6.87 21.81
C ALA A 10 14.32 7.45 20.38
N LEU A 11 15.26 8.27 19.93
CA LEU A 11 15.27 8.84 18.58
C LEU A 11 15.49 7.79 17.48
N PHE A 12 16.24 6.72 17.74
CA PHE A 12 16.43 5.64 16.78
C PHE A 12 15.22 4.72 16.63
N LEU A 13 14.34 4.64 17.65
CA LEU A 13 13.15 3.79 17.58
C LEU A 13 12.04 4.38 16.70
N VAL A 14 12.05 5.69 16.44
CA VAL A 14 11.02 6.37 15.63
C VAL A 14 11.32 6.34 14.13
N SER A 15 12.52 5.96 13.70
CA SER A 15 12.88 5.88 12.28
C SER A 15 12.41 4.60 11.58
N ALA A 16 11.82 3.65 12.31
CA ALA A 16 11.37 2.37 11.76
C ALA A 16 10.16 2.47 10.80
N CYS A 17 9.50 3.63 10.69
CA CYS A 17 8.37 3.85 9.76
C CYS A 17 8.72 4.75 8.55
N THR A 18 9.98 5.14 8.36
CA THR A 18 10.36 6.03 7.24
C THR A 18 10.79 5.23 6.01
N GLU A 19 10.13 4.10 5.72
CA GLU A 19 10.40 3.37 4.49
C GLU A 19 10.04 4.26 3.29
N ARG A 20 10.95 4.35 2.32
CA ARG A 20 10.67 5.09 1.10
C ARG A 20 9.65 4.31 0.30
N GLN A 21 8.72 5.03 -0.34
CA GLN A 21 7.78 4.43 -1.27
C GLN A 21 8.55 3.60 -2.31
N GLN A 22 8.20 2.32 -2.43
CA GLN A 22 8.85 1.33 -3.30
C GLN A 22 8.45 1.55 -4.77
N VAL A 23 8.71 2.74 -5.28
CA VAL A 23 8.65 3.07 -6.70
C VAL A 23 10.06 3.40 -7.17
N ILE A 24 10.35 3.17 -8.45
CA ILE A 24 11.66 3.51 -9.01
C ILE A 24 11.90 5.01 -8.81
N ASP A 25 12.96 5.32 -8.06
CA ASP A 25 13.39 6.68 -7.80
C ASP A 25 13.75 7.39 -9.11
N GLN A 26 13.30 8.63 -9.27
CA GLN A 26 13.70 9.46 -10.41
C GLN A 26 15.23 9.61 -10.50
N ALA A 27 15.93 9.58 -9.36
CA ALA A 27 17.40 9.64 -9.36
C ALA A 27 18.09 8.37 -9.90
N SER A 28 17.40 7.21 -9.94
CA SER A 28 17.94 5.96 -10.49
C SER A 28 17.55 5.73 -11.96
N GLU A 29 16.85 6.69 -12.57
CA GLU A 29 16.36 6.68 -13.96
C GLU A 29 17.41 6.25 -14.99
N LYS A 30 18.68 6.67 -14.82
CA LYS A 30 19.74 6.37 -15.78
C LYS A 30 20.23 4.92 -15.74
N ARG A 31 19.91 4.16 -14.69
CA ARG A 31 20.40 2.78 -14.49
C ARG A 31 19.32 1.73 -14.78
N TYR A 32 18.05 2.12 -14.75
CA TYR A 32 16.94 1.20 -14.95
C TYR A 32 16.48 1.18 -16.41
N GLN A 33 16.71 0.07 -17.10
CA GLN A 33 16.40 -0.13 -18.52
C GLN A 33 15.00 -0.74 -18.76
N GLY A 34 14.25 -1.06 -17.68
CA GLY A 34 12.92 -1.67 -17.75
C GLY A 34 11.77 -0.65 -17.83
N LYS A 35 10.53 -1.14 -17.96
CA LYS A 35 9.34 -0.29 -17.83
C LYS A 35 9.22 0.24 -16.41
N ARG A 36 9.01 1.55 -16.27
CA ARG A 36 8.89 2.22 -14.96
C ARG A 36 7.70 1.67 -14.18
N ASP A 37 7.91 1.34 -12.92
CA ASP A 37 6.81 1.11 -12.00
C ASP A 37 6.02 2.42 -11.81
N THR A 38 4.70 2.31 -11.90
CA THR A 38 3.78 3.42 -11.63
C THR A 38 3.16 3.22 -10.25
N GLN A 39 2.49 4.25 -9.71
CA GLN A 39 1.81 4.08 -8.44
C GLN A 39 0.75 2.98 -8.59
N PRO A 40 0.48 2.18 -7.55
CA PRO A 40 -0.49 1.08 -7.64
C PRO A 40 -1.93 1.49 -7.97
N TRP A 41 -2.27 2.78 -7.84
CA TRP A 41 -3.56 3.35 -8.23
C TRP A 41 -3.52 4.08 -9.59
N ASP A 42 -2.37 4.06 -10.28
CA ASP A 42 -2.22 4.66 -11.61
C ASP A 42 -2.41 3.65 -12.75
N ASN A 43 -2.59 2.36 -12.46
CA ASN A 43 -2.96 1.39 -13.49
C ASN A 43 -4.46 1.44 -13.80
N ASP A 44 -4.86 0.85 -14.93
CA ASP A 44 -6.30 0.70 -15.20
C ASP A 44 -6.91 -0.29 -14.20
N PRO A 45 -8.11 -0.02 -13.66
CA PRO A 45 -8.77 -0.95 -12.75
C PRO A 45 -8.94 -2.31 -13.41
N LEU A 46 -8.61 -3.37 -12.67
CA LEU A 46 -8.71 -4.74 -13.16
C LEU A 46 -10.12 -5.03 -13.66
N ALA A 47 -10.27 -5.82 -14.74
CA ALA A 47 -11.57 -6.05 -15.36
C ALA A 47 -12.64 -6.59 -14.38
N TYR A 48 -12.23 -7.43 -13.42
CA TYR A 48 -13.09 -7.91 -12.35
C TYR A 48 -13.47 -6.84 -11.32
N ALA A 49 -12.66 -5.79 -11.16
CA ALA A 49 -12.98 -4.65 -10.31
C ALA A 49 -14.05 -3.75 -10.94
N LYS A 50 -14.26 -3.77 -12.25
CA LYS A 50 -15.32 -3.01 -12.95
C LYS A 50 -16.67 -3.75 -12.98
N ALA A 51 -16.69 -5.05 -12.73
CA ALA A 51 -17.86 -5.90 -12.95
C ALA A 51 -18.34 -6.59 -11.67
N ALA A 52 -19.56 -6.19 -11.28
CA ALA A 52 -20.56 -6.94 -10.52
C ALA A 52 -20.72 -6.63 -9.01
N PRO A 53 -21.97 -6.46 -8.54
CA PRO A 53 -22.32 -6.27 -7.12
C PRO A 53 -22.14 -7.53 -6.24
N ASN A 54 -21.69 -8.64 -6.82
CA ASN A 54 -21.55 -9.95 -6.17
C ASN A 54 -20.30 -10.73 -6.64
N SER A 55 -19.35 -10.07 -7.29
CA SER A 55 -18.03 -10.66 -7.52
C SER A 55 -17.21 -10.58 -6.22
N PHE A 56 -16.30 -11.55 -6.01
CA PHE A 56 -15.27 -11.49 -4.96
C PHE A 56 -14.39 -10.21 -5.03
N ALA A 57 -14.60 -9.40 -6.06
CA ALA A 57 -14.06 -8.06 -6.25
C ALA A 57 -14.55 -7.12 -5.14
N ALA A 58 -13.60 -6.58 -4.39
CA ALA A 58 -13.80 -5.40 -3.57
C ALA A 58 -14.22 -4.19 -4.44
N PRO A 59 -14.74 -3.08 -3.86
CA PRO A 59 -15.32 -1.95 -4.59
C PRO A 59 -14.48 -1.52 -5.80
N SER A 60 -15.12 -1.20 -6.91
CA SER A 60 -14.47 -0.60 -8.07
C SER A 60 -13.71 0.66 -7.64
N TRP A 61 -12.43 0.74 -7.94
CA TRP A 61 -11.64 1.96 -7.76
C TRP A 61 -11.43 2.64 -9.12
N ASN A 62 -11.17 3.95 -9.09
CA ASN A 62 -10.91 4.73 -10.29
C ASN A 62 -9.41 4.97 -10.44
N LYS A 63 -8.90 4.91 -11.67
CA LYS A 63 -7.51 5.27 -11.98
C LYS A 63 -7.20 6.67 -11.46
N GLY A 64 -6.07 6.81 -10.77
CA GLY A 64 -5.62 8.04 -10.12
C GLY A 64 -6.22 8.28 -8.74
N ASP A 65 -7.23 7.51 -8.32
CA ASP A 65 -7.87 7.67 -7.01
C ASP A 65 -7.28 6.69 -6.00
N ARG A 66 -6.23 7.16 -5.32
CA ARG A 66 -5.55 6.45 -4.23
C ARG A 66 -6.51 6.02 -3.12
N ALA A 67 -7.45 6.86 -2.71
CA ALA A 67 -8.32 6.57 -1.57
C ALA A 67 -9.29 5.43 -1.89
N SER A 68 -9.85 5.42 -3.11
CA SER A 68 -10.69 4.32 -3.59
C SER A 68 -9.90 3.02 -3.73
N TRP A 69 -8.65 3.09 -4.19
CA TRP A 69 -7.75 1.94 -4.27
C TRP A 69 -7.42 1.37 -2.89
N GLU A 70 -7.03 2.20 -1.92
CA GLU A 70 -6.72 1.76 -0.55
C GLU A 70 -7.94 1.12 0.12
N THR A 71 -9.13 1.70 -0.10
CA THR A 71 -10.40 1.14 0.38
C THR A 71 -10.65 -0.25 -0.21
N GLN A 72 -10.38 -0.43 -1.52
CA GLN A 72 -10.50 -1.73 -2.17
C GLN A 72 -9.54 -2.76 -1.55
N ILE A 73 -8.27 -2.40 -1.38
CA ILE A 73 -7.24 -3.30 -0.80
C ILE A 73 -7.62 -3.71 0.61
N LYS A 74 -8.09 -2.77 1.44
CA LYS A 74 -8.59 -3.07 2.78
C LYS A 74 -9.74 -4.07 2.74
N ALA A 75 -10.74 -3.83 1.91
CA ALA A 75 -11.89 -4.73 1.78
C ALA A 75 -11.48 -6.14 1.32
N ARG A 76 -10.50 -6.27 0.43
CA ARG A 76 -9.94 -7.57 0.03
C ARG A 76 -9.28 -8.29 1.21
N ASN A 77 -8.42 -7.59 1.94
CA ASN A 77 -7.70 -8.18 3.08
C ASN A 77 -8.67 -8.62 4.19
N GLU A 78 -9.71 -7.83 4.44
CA GLU A 78 -10.73 -8.17 5.44
C GLU A 78 -11.56 -9.39 5.06
N ARG A 79 -11.82 -9.63 3.77
CA ARG A 79 -12.50 -10.85 3.31
C ARG A 79 -11.69 -12.13 3.54
N GLN A 80 -10.37 -12.02 3.66
CA GLN A 80 -9.48 -13.13 4.00
C GLN A 80 -9.24 -13.27 5.52
N ASN A 81 -9.72 -12.31 6.32
CA ASN A 81 -9.58 -12.36 7.77
C ASN A 81 -10.60 -13.35 8.35
N GLU A 82 -10.09 -14.50 8.80
CA GLU A 82 -10.92 -15.58 9.34
C GLU A 82 -11.78 -15.13 10.52
N ASN A 83 -11.25 -14.34 11.46
CA ASN A 83 -12.02 -13.84 12.61
C ASN A 83 -13.25 -13.03 12.15
N LYS A 84 -13.11 -12.23 11.10
CA LYS A 84 -14.24 -11.48 10.49
C LYS A 84 -15.19 -12.38 9.69
N ARG A 85 -14.69 -13.48 9.14
CA ARG A 85 -15.47 -14.43 8.32
C ARG A 85 -16.30 -15.39 9.15
N ILE A 86 -15.74 -15.87 10.27
CA ILE A 86 -16.36 -16.89 11.14
C ILE A 86 -17.10 -16.29 12.33
N GLY A 87 -16.81 -15.03 12.69
CA GLY A 87 -17.57 -14.26 13.68
C GLY A 87 -17.29 -14.67 15.12
N ASP A 88 -16.01 -14.68 15.52
CA ASP A 88 -15.60 -14.87 16.91
C ASP A 88 -15.91 -13.64 17.80
#